data_AF-A0A7C1IA36-F1
#
_entry.id   AF-A0A7C1IA36-F1
#
_cell.length_a   1.000
_cell.length_b   1.000
_cell.length_c   1.000
_cell.angle_alpha   90.00
_cell.angle_beta   90.00
_cell.angle_gamma   90.00
#
_symmetry.space_group_name_H-M   'P 1'
#
loop_
_entity.id
_entity.type
_entity.pdbx_description
1 polymer ?
#
loop_
_entity_poly.entity_id
_entity_poly.type
_entity_poly.pdbx_seq_one_letter_code
_entity_poly.pdbx_strand_id
1 'polypeptide(L)' 'MASYKCGRCGRTVDIDPEKMGIKCPICGSKTFYKERGTVAKRVQAR' A
#
# COMPACT_ATOMS: atom_id res chain seq x y z
N MET A 1 9.97 4.11 -6.14
CA MET A 1 9.07 4.57 -5.06
C MET A 1 7.70 3.95 -5.29
N ALA A 2 7.34 2.99 -4.45
CA ALA A 2 6.05 2.32 -4.52
C ALA A 2 5.17 2.92 -3.42
N SER A 3 4.06 3.54 -3.81
CA SER A 3 3.08 4.05 -2.87
C SER A 3 2.33 2.89 -2.21
N TYR A 4 2.40 2.82 -0.89
CA TYR A 4 1.69 1.83 -0.10
C TYR A 4 0.63 2.51 0.75
N LYS A 5 -0.56 1.91 0.84
CA LYS A 5 -1.57 2.37 1.77
C LYS A 5 -1.45 1.63 3.10
N CYS A 6 -1.47 2.41 4.17
CA CYS A 6 -1.49 1.93 5.54
C CYS A 6 -2.81 1.22 5.86
N GLY A 7 -2.77 -0.02 6.34
CA GLY A 7 -3.94 -0.82 6.71
C GLY A 7 -4.82 -0.18 7.78
N ARG A 8 -4.21 0.55 8.71
CA ARG A 8 -4.90 1.11 9.89
C ARG A 8 -5.33 2.57 9.73
N CYS A 9 -4.55 3.35 8.98
CA CYS A 9 -4.71 4.79 8.85
C CYS A 9 -5.20 5.23 7.46
N GLY A 10 -5.22 4.32 6.48
CA GLY A 10 -5.74 4.57 5.12
C GLY A 10 -4.90 5.53 4.26
N ARG A 11 -3.90 6.20 4.85
CA ARG A 11 -3.03 7.13 4.14
C ARG A 11 -2.04 6.40 3.25
N THR A 12 -1.77 6.99 2.10
CA THR A 12 -0.69 6.62 1.21
C THR A 12 0.63 7.09 1.82
N VAL A 13 1.56 6.15 1.93
CA VAL A 13 2.92 6.38 2.42
C VAL A 13 3.85 5.88 1.31
N ASP A 14 4.79 6.71 0.92
CA ASP A 14 5.87 6.27 0.05
C ASP A 14 6.93 5.61 0.94
N ILE A 15 7.18 4.31 0.72
CA ILE A 15 8.07 3.51 1.56
C ILE A 15 9.21 3.01 0.67
N ASP A 16 10.43 3.39 1.03
CA ASP A 16 11.65 2.81 0.49
C ASP A 16 12.04 1.58 1.33
N PRO A 17 11.88 0.34 0.80
CA PRO A 17 12.14 -0.88 1.55
C PRO A 17 13.61 -1.07 1.95
N GLU A 18 14.53 -0.33 1.33
CA GLU A 18 15.98 -0.42 1.57
C GLU A 18 16.48 0.46 2.72
N LYS A 19 15.76 1.54 3.07
CA LYS A 19 16.24 2.55 4.03
C LYS A 19 15.44 2.60 5.33
N MET A 20 14.15 2.32 5.28
CA MET A 20 13.26 2.48 6.42
C MET A 20 12.44 1.21 6.56
N GLY A 21 12.71 0.44 7.61
CA GLY A 21 11.91 -0.75 7.93
C GLY A 21 10.42 -0.42 7.89
N ILE A 22 9.61 -1.41 7.47
CA ILE A 22 8.18 -1.24 7.16
C ILE A 22 7.39 -0.80 8.42
N LYS A 23 7.32 0.52 8.64
CA LYS A 23 6.60 1.14 9.75
C LYS A 23 5.93 2.42 9.26
N CYS A 24 4.65 2.56 9.52
CA CYS A 24 3.93 3.76 9.16
C CYS A 24 4.39 4.93 10.05
N PRO A 25 4.78 6.09 9.50
CA PRO A 25 5.22 7.24 10.30
C PRO A 25 4.07 7.88 11.12
N ILE A 26 2.83 7.54 10.81
CA ILE A 26 1.65 8.22 11.37
C ILE A 26 1.03 7.42 12.52
N CYS A 27 0.87 6.11 12.34
CA CYS A 27 0.22 5.25 13.34
C CYS A 27 1.11 4.11 13.86
N GLY A 28 2.34 3.99 13.34
CA GLY A 28 3.28 2.95 13.75
C GLY A 28 2.92 1.53 13.31
N SER A 29 1.83 1.33 12.55
CA SER A 29 1.47 0.00 12.04
C SER A 29 2.46 -0.51 11.00
N LYS A 30 2.64 -1.83 10.94
CA LYS A 30 3.51 -2.52 9.97
C LYS A 30 2.73 -3.19 8.81
N THR A 31 1.41 -2.99 8.77
CA THR A 31 0.52 -3.60 7.77
C THR A 31 0.21 -2.61 6.67
N PHE A 32 0.55 -2.98 5.44
CA PHE A 32 0.38 -2.15 4.24
C PHE A 32 -0.23 -2.95 3.10
N TYR A 33 -0.95 -2.28 2.22
CA TYR A 33 -1.51 -2.85 0.99
C TYR A 33 -1.19 -1.95 -0.21
N LYS A 34 -1.07 -2.57 -1.39
CA LYS A 34 -0.89 -1.85 -2.64
C LYS A 34 -2.23 -1.30 -3.13
N GLU A 35 -2.20 -0.15 -3.79
CA GLU A 35 -3.40 0.36 -4.45
C GLU A 35 -3.83 -0.54 -5.61
N ARG A 36 -5.13 -0.59 -5.86
CA ARG A 36 -5.66 -1.30 -7.01
C ARG A 36 -5.13 -0.64 -8.28
N GLY A 37 -4.61 -1.45 -9.21
CA GLY A 37 -4.20 -0.95 -10.52
C GLY A 37 -5.38 -0.30 -11.25
N THR A 38 -5.10 0.76 -12.02
CA THR A 38 -6.09 1.48 -12.84
C THR A 38 -6.61 0.64 -14.01
N VAL A 39 -5.94 -0.47 -14.32
CA VAL A 39 -6.28 -1.36 -15.44
C VAL A 39 -7.55 -2.16 -15.11
N ALA A 40 -8.59 -1.97 -15.94
CA ALA A 40 -9.81 -2.75 -15.86
C ALA A 40 -9.53 -4.22 -16.20
N LYS A 41 -9.71 -5.10 -15.22
CA LYS A 41 -9.56 -6.55 -15.41
C LYS A 41 -10.87 -7.10 -15.98
N ARG A 42 -10.85 -7.62 -17.21
CA ARG A 42 -11.99 -8.33 -17.81
C ARG A 42 -12.02 -9.76 -17.26
N VAL A 43 -13.08 -10.12 -16.55
CA VAL A 43 -13.28 -11.44 -15.96
C VAL A 43 -14.62 -11.98 -16.47
N GLN A 44 -14.65 -13.19 -17.03
CA GLN A 44 -15.91 -13.82 -17.46
C GLN A 44 -16.74 -14.20 -16.23
N ALA A 45 -18.05 -13.96 -16.30
CA ALA A 45 -18.95 -14.18 -15.17
C ALA A 45 -19.30 -15.67 -14.96
N ARG A 46 -19.17 -16.50 -16.00
CA ARG A 46 -19.29 -17.96 -15.98
C ARG A 46 -18.82 -18.52 -17.33
#